data_AF-X0W9U7-F1
#
_entry.id   AF-X0W9U7-F1
#
_cell.length_a   1.000
_cell.length_b   1.000
_cell.length_c   1.000
_cell.angle_alpha   90.00
_cell.angle_beta   90.00
_cell.angle_gamma   90.00
#
_symmetry.space_group_name_H-M   'P 1'
#
loop_
_entity.id
_entity.type
_entity.pdbx_description
1 polymer ?
#
loop_
_entity_poly.entity_id
_entity_poly.type
_entity_poly.pdbx_seq_one_letter_code
_entity_poly.pdbx_strand_id
1 'polypeptide(L)'
;MMKALIFDCDGVLVDTERDGHREAFNRAFDAKGLDAHWDVELYGELLKIAGGKERMRHYFETGGYPDGVTDKDGFLAEMHKLKTGLFM
;
A
#
# COMPACT_ATOMS: atom_id res chain seq x y z
N MET A 1 -10.37 -11.37 -35.96
CA MET A 1 -9.87 -10.16 -35.29
C MET A 1 -9.80 -10.45 -33.81
N MET A 2 -8.60 -10.52 -33.22
CA MET A 2 -8.44 -10.73 -31.76
C MET A 2 -8.82 -9.44 -31.04
N LYS A 3 -9.90 -9.48 -30.25
CA LYS A 3 -10.13 -8.52 -29.17
C LYS A 3 -9.37 -9.06 -27.97
N ALA A 4 -8.18 -8.52 -27.71
CA ALA A 4 -7.48 -8.80 -26.47
C ALA A 4 -8.18 -8.03 -25.34
N LEU A 5 -8.75 -8.77 -24.41
CA LEU A 5 -9.23 -8.24 -23.14
C LEU A 5 -8.07 -8.35 -22.16
N ILE A 6 -7.46 -7.21 -21.83
CA ILE A 6 -6.41 -7.15 -20.81
C ILE A 6 -7.13 -7.14 -19.47
N PHE A 7 -7.05 -8.25 -18.74
CA PHE A 7 -7.37 -8.26 -17.32
C PHE A 7 -6.20 -7.65 -16.57
N ASP A 8 -6.44 -6.51 -15.95
CA ASP A 8 -5.59 -6.04 -14.88
C ASP A 8 -5.93 -6.86 -13.62
N CYS A 9 -4.91 -7.43 -12.98
CA CYS A 9 -5.10 -8.28 -11.81
C CYS A 9 -5.58 -7.50 -10.58
N ASP A 10 -5.46 -6.17 -10.59
CA ASP A 10 -5.71 -5.30 -9.44
C ASP A 10 -7.16 -4.79 -9.32
N GLY A 11 -8.14 -5.41 -9.99
CA GLY A 11 -9.53 -4.93 -9.93
C GLY A 11 -10.66 -5.94 -10.10
N VAL A 12 -10.37 -7.23 -10.31
CA VAL A 12 -11.41 -8.22 -10.70
C VAL A 12 -11.51 -9.43 -9.74
N LEU A 13 -10.55 -9.64 -8.85
CA LEU A 13 -10.58 -10.77 -7.90
C LEU A 13 -10.67 -10.31 -6.43
N VAL A 14 -11.91 -9.98 -6.05
CA VAL A 14 -12.58 -10.38 -4.80
C VAL A 14 -11.80 -10.25 -3.48
N ASP A 15 -12.25 -9.31 -2.62
CA ASP A 15 -12.11 -9.25 -1.15
C ASP A 15 -10.71 -9.36 -0.49
N THR A 16 -9.65 -9.71 -1.21
CA THR A 16 -8.29 -9.83 -0.67
C THR A 16 -7.58 -8.48 -0.54
N GLU A 17 -7.94 -7.50 -1.36
CA GLU A 17 -7.40 -6.15 -1.30
C GLU A 17 -7.92 -5.36 -0.09
N ARG A 18 -9.23 -5.38 0.16
CA ARG A 18 -9.86 -4.51 1.17
C ARG A 18 -9.61 -4.95 2.61
N ASP A 19 -9.57 -6.26 2.85
CA ASP A 19 -9.42 -6.81 4.20
C ASP A 19 -8.05 -7.47 4.45
N GLY A 20 -7.36 -7.92 3.40
CA GLY A 20 -6.03 -8.50 3.54
C GLY A 20 -4.89 -7.49 3.36
N HIS A 21 -4.89 -6.75 2.25
CA HIS A 21 -3.78 -5.82 1.96
C HIS A 21 -3.78 -4.59 2.86
N ARG A 22 -4.94 -3.99 3.12
CA ARG A 22 -5.07 -2.84 4.05
C ARG A 22 -4.54 -3.18 5.45
N GLU A 23 -4.97 -4.31 6.01
CA GLU A 23 -4.49 -4.77 7.32
C GLU A 23 -2.99 -5.08 7.30
N ALA A 24 -2.45 -5.65 6.23
CA ALA A 24 -1.02 -5.88 6.11
C ALA A 24 -0.20 -4.58 6.03
N PHE A 25 -0.74 -3.51 5.43
CA PHE A 25 -0.13 -2.17 5.49
C PHE A 25 -0.14 -1.62 6.93
N ASN A 26 -1.30 -1.64 7.59
CA ASN A 26 -1.43 -1.16 8.97
C ASN A 26 -0.49 -1.90 9.92
N ARG A 27 -0.42 -3.23 9.83
CA ARG A 27 0.53 -4.03 10.62
C ARG A 27 1.99 -3.70 10.32
N ALA A 28 2.32 -3.33 9.08
CA ALA A 28 3.68 -2.90 8.74
C ALA A 28 3.99 -1.52 9.34
N PHE A 29 3.02 -0.60 9.37
CA PHE A 29 3.15 0.70 10.02
C PHE A 29 3.33 0.54 11.55
N ASP A 30 2.50 -0.30 12.17
CA ASP A 30 2.58 -0.63 13.60
C ASP A 30 3.93 -1.27 13.96
N ALA A 31 4.40 -2.23 13.15
CA ALA A 31 5.70 -2.87 13.34
C ALA A 31 6.89 -1.90 13.26
N LYS A 32 6.69 -0.75 12.59
CA LYS A 32 7.66 0.34 12.50
C LYS A 32 7.42 1.46 13.51
N GLY A 33 6.38 1.37 14.34
CA GLY A 33 6.02 2.39 15.30
C GLY A 33 5.57 3.70 14.64
N LEU A 34 5.00 3.62 13.43
CA LEU A 34 4.51 4.77 12.71
C LEU A 34 3.08 5.09 13.16
N ASP A 35 2.80 6.38 13.35
CA ASP A 35 1.44 6.88 13.60
C ASP A 35 0.64 6.98 12.29
N ALA A 36 0.65 5.89 11.51
CA ALA A 36 0.00 5.79 10.22
C ALA A 36 -1.00 4.63 10.25
N HIS A 37 -2.28 4.95 9.99
CA HIS A 37 -3.35 3.97 9.92
C HIS A 37 -4.25 4.27 8.73
N TRP A 38 -4.48 3.26 7.88
CA TRP A 38 -5.39 3.34 6.76
C TRP A 38 -6.71 2.68 7.11
N ASP A 39 -7.73 3.53 7.31
CA ASP A 39 -9.11 3.08 7.38
C ASP A 39 -9.66 2.71 5.99
N VAL A 40 -10.90 2.26 5.93
CA VAL A 40 -11.53 1.80 4.68
C VAL A 40 -11.73 2.96 3.69
N GLU A 41 -12.02 4.17 4.18
CA GLU A 41 -12.30 5.34 3.34
C GLU A 41 -11.02 5.85 2.68
N LEU A 42 -9.98 6.10 3.48
CA LEU A 42 -8.66 6.47 3.00
C LEU A 42 -8.08 5.39 2.08
N TYR A 43 -8.22 4.11 2.43
CA TYR A 43 -7.75 3.04 1.57
C TYR A 43 -8.50 3.02 0.23
N GLY A 44 -9.80 3.32 0.21
CA GLY A 44 -10.58 3.46 -1.02
C GLY A 44 -10.08 4.59 -1.94
N GLU A 45 -9.67 5.71 -1.36
CA GLU A 45 -9.05 6.81 -2.13
C GLU A 45 -7.67 6.41 -2.66
N LEU A 46 -6.86 5.80 -1.80
CA LEU A 46 -5.56 5.28 -2.15
C LEU A 46 -5.64 4.17 -3.22
N LEU A 47 -6.73 3.40 -3.26
CA LEU A 47 -6.95 2.33 -4.26
C LEU A 47 -6.88 2.84 -5.71
N LYS A 48 -7.12 4.14 -5.93
CA LYS A 48 -7.00 4.79 -7.25
C LYS A 48 -5.55 4.87 -7.77
N ILE A 49 -4.57 4.66 -6.90
CA ILE A 49 -3.14 4.69 -7.22
C ILE A 49 -2.66 3.26 -7.40
N ALA A 50 -2.32 2.86 -8.63
CA ALA A 50 -1.82 1.52 -8.90
C ALA A 50 -0.48 1.26 -8.20
N GLY A 51 -0.30 0.05 -7.65
CA GLY A 51 0.94 -0.37 -7.00
C GLY A 51 1.03 0.00 -5.51
N GLY A 52 1.42 -0.98 -4.69
CA GLY A 52 1.51 -0.81 -3.24
C GLY A 52 2.58 0.17 -2.77
N LYS A 53 3.71 0.28 -3.50
CA LYS A 53 4.78 1.24 -3.18
C LYS A 53 4.38 2.66 -3.53
N GLU A 54 3.77 2.84 -4.68
CA GLU A 54 3.30 4.12 -5.21
C GLU A 54 2.19 4.68 -4.31
N ARG A 55 1.31 3.81 -3.81
CA ARG A 55 0.30 4.14 -2.81
C ARG A 55 0.90 4.69 -1.51
N MET A 56 1.90 4.00 -0.94
CA MET A 56 2.61 4.48 0.25
C MET A 56 3.36 5.79 -0.03
N ARG A 57 4.02 5.91 -1.19
CA ARG A 57 4.71 7.12 -1.60
C ARG A 57 3.78 8.32 -1.58
N HIS A 58 2.62 8.19 -2.25
CA HIS A 58 1.65 9.27 -2.29
C HIS A 58 1.13 9.63 -0.90
N TYR A 59 0.84 8.64 -0.06
CA TYR A 59 0.41 8.88 1.31
C TYR A 59 1.44 9.67 2.13
N PHE A 60 2.72 9.29 2.10
CA PHE A 60 3.76 10.00 2.86
C PHE A 60 4.20 11.33 2.21
N GLU A 61 4.04 11.48 0.89
CA GLU A 61 4.25 12.78 0.23
C GLU A 61 3.15 13.79 0.57
N THR A 62 1.93 13.34 0.81
CA THR A 62 0.79 14.21 1.15
C THR A 62 0.65 14.44 2.66
N GLY A 63 0.84 13.40 3.48
CA GLY A 63 0.74 13.46 4.94
C GLY A 63 2.05 13.76 5.68
N GLY A 64 3.18 13.70 4.98
CA GLY A 64 4.51 13.84 5.57
C GLY A 64 5.18 12.49 5.86
N TYR A 65 6.50 12.46 5.75
CA TYR A 65 7.29 11.30 6.13
C TYR A 65 7.58 11.33 7.64
N PRO A 66 7.76 10.17 8.28
CA PRO A 66 8.22 10.09 9.65
C PRO A 66 9.56 10.82 9.87
N ASP A 67 9.77 11.34 11.07
CA ASP A 67 10.99 12.06 11.42
C ASP A 67 12.24 11.19 11.21
N GLY A 68 13.26 11.78 10.59
CA GLY A 68 14.54 11.10 10.32
C GLY A 68 14.58 10.25 9.04
N VAL A 69 13.49 10.16 8.28
CA VAL A 69 13.52 9.52 6.95
C VAL A 69 14.24 10.43 5.95
N THR A 70 15.49 10.11 5.64
CA THR A 70 16.31 10.79 4.62
C THR A 70 16.29 10.06 3.27
N ASP A 71 16.21 8.72 3.30
CA ASP A 71 16.05 7.87 2.13
C ASP A 71 14.61 7.39 2.00
N LYS A 72 13.82 8.12 1.22
CA LYS A 72 12.40 7.81 0.97
C LYS A 72 12.23 6.52 0.18
N ASP A 73 13.07 6.28 -0.82
CA ASP A 73 12.96 5.09 -1.66
C ASP A 73 13.32 3.82 -0.88
N GLY A 74 14.39 3.88 -0.06
CA GLY A 74 14.76 2.79 0.83
C GLY A 74 13.70 2.50 1.88
N PHE A 75 13.12 3.55 2.49
CA PHE A 75 12.01 3.41 3.44
C PHE A 75 10.80 2.72 2.80
N LEU A 76 10.37 3.16 1.61
CA LEU A 76 9.23 2.55 0.90
C LEU A 76 9.50 1.10 0.50
N ALA A 77 10.73 0.78 0.09
CA ALA A 77 11.13 -0.59 -0.24
C ALA A 77 11.09 -1.51 0.99
N GLU A 78 11.56 -1.03 2.14
CA GLU A 78 11.49 -1.76 3.41
C GLU A 78 10.03 -2.00 3.83
N MET A 79 9.20 -0.96 3.79
CA MET A 79 7.78 -1.05 4.13
C MET A 79 7.05 -2.07 3.24
N HIS A 80 7.33 -2.06 1.93
CA HIS A 80 6.75 -3.02 1.01
C HIS A 80 7.17 -4.45 1.33
N LYS A 81 8.45 -4.67 1.65
CA LYS A 81 8.98 -5.98 2.04
C LYS A 81 8.34 -6.49 3.34
N LEU A 82 8.17 -5.63 4.34
CA LEU A 82 7.50 -5.97 5.60
C LEU A 82 6.04 -6.36 5.37
N LYS A 83 5.31 -5.54 4.61
CA LYS A 83 3.91 -5.83 4.25
C LYS A 83 3.78 -7.18 3.53
N THR A 84 4.67 -7.49 2.58
CA THR A 84 4.68 -8.80 1.90
C THR A 84 4.91 -9.96 2.87
N GLY A 85 5.78 -9.80 3.86
CA GLY A 85 6.01 -10.84 4.88
C GLY A 85 4.86 -11.02 5.86
N LEU A 86 4.03 -9.99 6.07
CA LEU A 86 2.88 -10.00 6.98
C LEU A 86 1.57 -10.48 6.34
N PHE A 87 1.54 -10.58 4.99
CA PHE A 87 0.39 -11.02 4.20
C PHE A 87 0.37 -12.54 3.94
N MET A 88 1.25 -13.32 4.60
CA MET A 88 1.31 -14.79 4.52
C MET A 88 0.43 -15.46 5.59
#